data_AF-A0A7W6IIW5-F1
#
_entry.id   AF-A0A7W6IIW5-F1
#
_cell.length_a   1.000
_cell.length_b   1.000
_cell.length_c   1.000
_cell.angle_alpha   90.00
_cell.angle_beta   90.00
_cell.angle_gamma   90.00
#
_symmetry.space_group_name_H-M   'P 1'
#
loop_
_entity.id
_entity.type
_entity.pdbx_description
1 polymer ?
#
loop_
_entity_poly.entity_id
_entity_poly.type
_entity_poly.pdbx_seq_one_letter_code
_entity_poly.pdbx_strand_id
1 'polypeptide(L)'
;MNRSARWCGVALLLLSAAPAAALDRPVVWRDEETGCAYLLTPQGGIAHRHRRDGAIDCPDVAASTGVMENMAREFSRGLEALRREMERLRDRYENRL
;
A
#
# COMPACT_ATOMS: atom_id res chain seq x y z
N MET A 1 -3.41 -45.19 25.29
CA MET A 1 -3.16 -44.44 24.04
C MET A 1 -4.33 -43.50 23.77
N ASN A 2 -4.13 -42.20 24.04
CA ASN A 2 -5.17 -41.16 24.05
C ASN A 2 -5.76 -40.92 22.66
N ARG A 3 -6.98 -41.43 22.45
CA ARG A 3 -7.74 -41.22 21.21
C ARG A 3 -7.97 -39.72 20.95
N SER A 4 -8.19 -38.93 21.99
CA SER A 4 -8.39 -37.47 21.96
C SER A 4 -7.22 -36.68 21.38
N ALA A 5 -5.96 -37.11 21.61
CA ALA A 5 -4.79 -36.43 21.05
C ALA A 5 -4.70 -36.55 19.52
N ARG A 6 -5.24 -37.64 18.96
CA ARG A 6 -5.24 -37.89 17.50
C ARG A 6 -6.20 -36.98 16.77
N TRP A 7 -7.35 -36.64 17.39
CA TRP A 7 -8.33 -35.71 16.81
C TRP A 7 -7.82 -34.27 16.83
N CYS A 8 -7.13 -33.86 17.91
CA CYS A 8 -6.51 -32.54 17.97
C CYS A 8 -5.44 -32.34 16.88
N GLY A 9 -4.63 -33.37 16.59
CA GLY A 9 -3.63 -33.30 15.52
C GLY A 9 -4.24 -33.12 14.12
N VAL A 10 -5.34 -33.82 13.83
CA VAL A 10 -6.06 -33.69 12.54
C VAL A 10 -6.74 -32.33 12.43
N ALA A 11 -7.33 -31.81 13.51
CA ALA A 11 -7.92 -30.49 13.53
C ALA A 11 -6.87 -29.39 13.31
N LEU A 12 -5.70 -29.49 13.95
CA LEU A 12 -4.61 -28.52 13.78
C LEU A 12 -4.07 -28.50 12.35
N LEU A 13 -3.95 -29.68 11.71
CA LEU A 13 -3.54 -29.82 10.32
C LEU A 13 -4.56 -29.20 9.34
N LEU A 14 -5.87 -29.34 9.62
CA LEU A 14 -6.92 -28.71 8.83
C LEU A 14 -6.92 -27.18 8.94
N LEU A 15 -6.67 -26.63 10.14
CA LEU A 15 -6.54 -25.18 10.32
C LEU A 15 -5.27 -24.61 9.64
N SER A 16 -4.19 -25.39 9.56
CA SER A 16 -2.97 -25.00 8.83
C SER A 16 -3.08 -25.15 7.31
N ALA A 17 -4.11 -25.84 6.82
CA ALA A 17 -4.32 -26.12 5.41
C ALA A 17 -5.22 -25.10 4.70
N ALA A 18 -5.74 -24.09 5.42
CA ALA A 18 -6.26 -22.90 4.78
C ALA A 18 -5.04 -22.08 4.33
N PRO A 19 -4.65 -22.08 3.03
CA PRO A 19 -3.77 -21.02 2.61
C PRO A 19 -4.53 -19.74 2.95
N ALA A 20 -3.82 -18.72 3.45
CA ALA A 20 -4.33 -17.36 3.42
C ALA A 20 -5.05 -17.21 2.08
N ALA A 21 -6.38 -17.02 2.11
CA ALA A 21 -7.18 -16.86 0.92
C ALA A 21 -6.72 -15.54 0.30
N ALA A 22 -5.63 -15.61 -0.47
CA ALA A 22 -5.08 -14.54 -1.24
C ALA A 22 -6.21 -14.13 -2.18
N LEU A 23 -6.70 -12.92 -1.99
CA LEU A 23 -7.85 -12.40 -2.72
C LEU A 23 -7.64 -12.64 -4.21
N ASP A 24 -8.55 -13.33 -4.92
CA ASP A 24 -8.39 -13.58 -6.37
C ASP A 24 -8.38 -12.29 -7.21
N ARG A 25 -8.91 -11.21 -6.65
CA ARG A 25 -9.03 -9.89 -7.28
C ARG A 25 -8.92 -8.81 -6.21
N PRO A 26 -8.56 -7.57 -6.60
CA PRO A 26 -8.59 -6.45 -5.68
C PRO A 26 -10.00 -6.30 -5.08
N VAL A 27 -10.08 -6.24 -3.75
CA VAL A 27 -11.36 -6.07 -3.03
C VAL A 27 -11.36 -4.74 -2.31
N VAL A 28 -12.52 -4.07 -2.34
CA VAL A 28 -12.74 -2.86 -1.55
C VAL A 28 -13.05 -3.27 -0.12
N TRP A 29 -12.22 -2.82 0.81
CA TRP A 29 -12.45 -2.96 2.24
C TRP A 29 -12.68 -1.57 2.85
N ARG A 30 -13.60 -1.46 3.81
CA ARG A 30 -13.80 -0.24 4.58
C ARG A 30 -13.33 -0.49 6.01
N ASP A 31 -12.47 0.39 6.47
CA ASP A 31 -12.07 0.45 7.87
C ASP A 31 -13.28 0.90 8.72
N GLU A 32 -13.60 0.14 9.77
CA GLU A 32 -14.72 0.46 10.66
C GLU A 32 -14.41 1.63 11.59
N GLU A 33 -13.14 1.86 11.93
CA GLU A 33 -12.77 2.95 12.84
C GLU A 33 -12.78 4.30 12.12
N THR A 34 -12.21 4.35 10.91
CA THR A 34 -12.05 5.60 10.15
C THR A 34 -13.09 5.80 9.05
N GLY A 35 -13.83 4.75 8.67
CA GLY A 35 -14.75 4.75 7.53
C GLY A 35 -14.06 4.84 6.17
N CYS A 36 -12.72 4.86 6.12
CA CYS A 36 -11.91 4.95 4.91
C CYS A 36 -12.02 3.68 4.06
N ALA A 37 -12.09 3.85 2.74
CA ALA A 37 -12.06 2.75 1.80
C ALA A 37 -10.64 2.49 1.26
N TYR A 38 -10.27 1.22 1.24
CA TYR A 38 -8.99 0.71 0.75
C TYR A 38 -9.21 -0.38 -0.30
N LEU A 39 -8.21 -0.56 -1.16
CA LEU A 39 -8.09 -1.71 -2.05
C LEU A 39 -7.08 -2.68 -1.44
N LEU A 40 -7.57 -3.89 -1.14
CA LEU A 40 -6.75 -5.01 -0.74
C LEU A 40 -6.31 -5.76 -2.00
N THR A 41 -5.00 -5.88 -2.23
CA THR A 41 -4.46 -6.62 -3.38
C THR A 41 -4.30 -8.10 -3.05
N PRO A 42 -4.33 -8.98 -4.07
CA PRO A 42 -4.04 -10.41 -3.92
C PRO A 42 -2.71 -10.70 -3.20
N GLN A 43 -1.71 -9.84 -3.39
CA GLN A 43 -0.38 -9.98 -2.78
C GLN A 43 -0.33 -9.49 -1.33
N GLY A 44 -1.47 -9.09 -0.73
CA GLY A 44 -1.53 -8.56 0.63
C GLY A 44 -1.18 -7.07 0.74
N GLY A 45 -1.15 -6.36 -0.39
CA GLY A 45 -0.97 -4.90 -0.39
C GLY A 45 -2.25 -4.20 0.03
N ILE A 46 -2.11 -3.06 0.71
CA ILE A 46 -3.21 -2.17 1.09
C ILE A 46 -2.93 -0.80 0.49
N ALA A 47 -3.87 -0.27 -0.30
CA ALA A 47 -3.78 1.07 -0.88
C ALA A 47 -5.08 1.84 -0.69
N HIS A 48 -5.00 3.17 -0.49
CA HIS A 48 -6.19 4.01 -0.42
C HIS A 48 -6.98 3.96 -1.72
N ARG A 49 -8.30 3.85 -1.60
CA ARG A 49 -9.20 3.97 -2.74
C ARG A 49 -9.41 5.44 -3.07
N HIS A 50 -9.33 5.77 -4.35
CA HIS A 50 -9.68 7.09 -4.86
C HIS A 50 -11.09 7.06 -5.46
N ARG A 51 -11.85 8.12 -5.21
CA ARG A 51 -13.15 8.39 -5.84
C ARG A 51 -12.95 8.91 -7.26
N ARG A 52 -14.05 9.04 -8.00
CA ARG A 52 -14.03 9.49 -9.40
C ARG A 52 -13.53 10.92 -9.58
N ASP A 53 -13.66 11.74 -8.54
CA ASP A 53 -13.14 13.11 -8.43
C ASP A 53 -11.63 13.14 -8.11
N GLY A 54 -10.98 11.99 -7.93
CA GLY A 54 -9.56 11.89 -7.57
C GLY A 54 -9.28 12.01 -6.07
N ALA A 55 -10.29 12.32 -5.23
CA ALA A 55 -10.11 12.40 -3.79
C ALA A 55 -10.05 11.00 -3.14
N ILE A 56 -9.40 10.90 -1.98
CA ILE A 56 -9.43 9.67 -1.19
C ILE A 56 -10.87 9.40 -0.72
N ASP A 57 -11.33 8.16 -0.89
CA ASP A 57 -12.65 7.68 -0.45
C ASP A 57 -12.67 7.47 1.08
N CYS A 58 -12.62 8.58 1.82
CA CYS A 58 -12.74 8.63 3.27
C CYS A 58 -13.71 9.76 3.69
N PRO A 59 -14.50 9.57 4.75
CA PRO A 59 -15.48 10.56 5.20
C PRO A 59 -14.84 11.86 5.69
N ASP A 60 -13.71 11.81 6.41
CA ASP A 60 -13.07 13.00 7.03
C ASP A 60 -11.89 13.59 6.24
N VAL A 61 -11.42 12.92 5.17
CA VAL A 61 -10.19 13.31 4.46
C VAL A 61 -10.44 14.39 3.39
N ALA A 62 -11.68 14.86 3.22
CA ALA A 62 -12.01 15.94 2.28
C ALA A 62 -11.18 17.23 2.52
N ALA A 63 -10.62 17.44 3.72
CA ALA A 63 -9.71 18.53 4.04
C ALA A 63 -8.20 18.19 3.88
N SER A 64 -7.83 16.91 3.90
CA SER A 64 -6.42 16.44 3.97
C SER A 64 -5.86 16.01 2.59
N THR A 65 -6.72 15.67 1.62
CA THR A 65 -6.30 15.40 0.23
C THR A 65 -5.55 16.58 -0.41
N GLY A 66 -5.95 17.82 -0.11
CA GLY A 66 -5.23 19.01 -0.56
C GLY A 66 -3.80 19.09 -0.01
N VAL A 67 -3.56 18.62 1.21
CA VAL A 67 -2.23 18.64 1.85
C VAL A 67 -1.34 17.57 1.24
N MET A 68 -1.86 16.35 1.02
CA MET A 68 -1.10 15.25 0.42
C MET A 68 -0.75 15.50 -1.06
N GLU A 69 -1.68 16.09 -1.83
CA GLU A 69 -1.44 16.45 -3.23
C GLU A 69 -0.46 17.62 -3.36
N ASN A 70 -0.45 18.55 -2.40
CA ASN A 70 0.57 19.60 -2.32
C ASN A 70 1.93 19.01 -1.95
N MET A 71 1.96 18.08 -0.99
CA MET A 71 3.18 17.38 -0.57
C MET A 71 3.76 16.53 -1.72
N ALA A 72 2.93 15.82 -2.49
CA ALA A 72 3.35 15.08 -3.67
C ALA A 72 3.92 15.99 -4.77
N ARG A 73 3.33 17.17 -4.98
CA ARG A 73 3.86 18.21 -5.89
C ARG A 73 5.20 18.78 -5.41
N GLU A 74 5.36 19.02 -4.12
CA GLU A 74 6.62 19.49 -3.55
C GLU A 74 7.72 18.42 -3.63
N PHE A 75 7.38 17.15 -3.38
CA PHE A 75 8.33 16.04 -3.55
C PHE A 75 8.77 15.84 -4.99
N SER A 76 7.86 15.93 -5.96
CA SER A 76 8.22 15.83 -7.38
C SER A 76 9.17 16.96 -7.81
N ARG A 77 8.90 18.20 -7.39
CA ARG A 77 9.82 19.34 -7.59
C ARG A 77 11.19 19.12 -6.95
N GLY A 78 11.22 18.57 -5.74
CA GLY A 78 12.46 18.22 -5.03
C GLY A 78 13.28 17.16 -5.77
N LEU A 79 12.64 16.12 -6.28
CA LEU A 79 13.29 15.08 -7.09
C LEU A 79 13.84 15.63 -8.41
N GLU A 80 13.14 16.56 -9.05
CA GLU A 80 13.63 17.22 -10.28
C GLU A 80 14.77 18.21 -10.02
N ALA A 81 14.83 18.82 -8.84
CA ALA A 81 15.99 19.61 -8.43
C ALA A 81 17.22 18.72 -8.20
N LEU A 82 17.04 17.61 -7.47
CA LEU A 82 18.09 16.61 -7.24
C LEU A 82 18.60 16.00 -8.55
N ARG A 83 17.70 15.67 -9.48
CA ARG A 83 18.07 15.17 -10.80
C ARG A 83 18.95 16.16 -11.55
N ARG A 84 18.59 17.46 -11.54
CA ARG A 84 19.40 18.51 -12.17
C ARG A 84 20.77 18.68 -11.52
N GLU A 85 20.88 18.50 -10.21
CA GLU A 85 22.18 18.51 -9.53
C GLU A 85 23.04 17.31 -9.87
N MET A 86 22.44 16.12 -9.97
CA MET A 86 23.13 14.91 -10.43
C MET A 86 23.65 15.07 -11.86
N GLU A 87 22.86 15.64 -12.76
CA GLU A 87 23.28 15.94 -14.15
C GLU A 87 24.48 16.91 -14.16
N ARG A 88 24.44 17.99 -13.38
CA ARG A 88 25.56 18.95 -13.25
C ARG A 88 26.80 18.35 -12.61
N LEU A 89 26.64 17.36 -11.72
CA LEU A 89 27.76 16.67 -11.10
C LEU A 89 28.40 15.72 -12.12
N ARG A 90 27.60 15.00 -12.91
CA ARG A 90 28.05 14.14 -13.99
C ARG A 90 28.82 14.93 -15.05
N ASP A 91 28.28 16.05 -15.53
CA ASP A 91 28.95 16.90 -16.53
C ASP A 91 30.30 17.44 -16.03
N ARG A 92 30.44 17.72 -14.73
CA ARG A 92 31.71 18.14 -14.13
C ARG A 92 32.73 17.00 -14.02
N TYR A 93 32.26 15.77 -13.89
CA TYR A 93 33.13 14.59 -13.87
C TYR A 93 33.58 14.22 -15.28
N GLU A 94 32.68 14.25 -16.26
CA GLU A 94 33.01 13.96 -17.66
C GLU A 94 33.92 15.02 -18.29
N ASN A 95 33.72 16.31 -18.00
CA ASN A 95 34.60 17.38 -18.51
C ASN A 95 35.94 17.52 -17.76
N ARG A 96 36.21 16.68 -16.76
CA ARG A 96 37.50 16.66 -16.03
C ARG A 96 38.37 15.45 -16.43
N LEU A 97 37.85 14.55 -17.24
CA LEU A 97 38.57 13.50 -17.98
C LEU A 97 38.99 14.01 -19.36
#